data_AF-A0A3L7UBH8-F1
#
_entry.id   AF-A0A3L7UBH8-F1
#
_cell.length_a   1.000
_cell.length_b   1.000
_cell.length_c   1.000
_cell.angle_alpha   90.00
_cell.angle_beta   90.00
_cell.angle_gamma   90.00
#
_symmetry.space_group_name_H-M   'P 1'
#
loop_
_entity.id
_entity.type
_entity.pdbx_description
1 polymer ?
#
loop_
_entity_poly.entity_id
_entity_poly.type
_entity_poly.pdbx_seq_one_letter_code
_entity_poly.pdbx_strand_id
1 'polypeptide(L)'
;MIGLQGAEKPNPQPATEGSLQKLASVRQQAIMRADSIDAVCSLSAEQKAKLVLAIDADIQRLADEIDAVRRTYVGVRVNMQDAAGQQQWQLVHQNAQQCRQWVERACEEGSIFTKTLQQTLDREQGDKWAADRLAGRENRWQDMVASSLLHLDDMLGLLQGQHEAIEKLLLEKTPPLRMDSVDMARQRGVMNNWHMVLCWMLFEVDSNRLKAAVNERQWKVLSQLVQQGKHMRAGIVQSGFLESEEQ
;
A
#
# COMPACT_ATOMS: atom_id res chain seq x y z
N MET A 1 -31.24 35.90 2.93
CA MET A 1 -30.67 35.26 1.73
C MET A 1 -29.41 36.00 1.35
N ILE A 2 -28.24 35.47 1.71
CA ILE A 2 -26.95 36.03 1.29
C ILE A 2 -26.61 35.32 -0.01
N GLY A 3 -26.62 36.07 -1.12
CA GLY A 3 -26.25 35.55 -2.42
C GLY A 3 -24.77 35.23 -2.47
N LEU A 4 -24.42 33.96 -2.66
CA LEU A 4 -23.08 33.54 -3.03
C LEU A 4 -22.83 34.00 -4.47
N GLN A 5 -22.18 35.17 -4.62
CA GLN A 5 -21.62 35.62 -5.88
C GLN A 5 -20.64 34.56 -6.41
N GLY A 6 -20.78 34.26 -7.71
CA GLY A 6 -20.02 33.22 -8.39
C GLY A 6 -18.52 33.38 -8.20
N ALA A 7 -17.92 32.44 -7.49
CA ALA A 7 -16.47 32.31 -7.43
C ALA A 7 -15.98 31.93 -8.84
N GLU A 8 -15.42 32.91 -9.53
CA GLU A 8 -14.61 32.71 -10.73
C GLU A 8 -13.58 31.61 -10.42
N LYS A 9 -13.61 30.50 -11.19
CA LYS A 9 -12.70 29.38 -10.95
C LYS A 9 -11.27 29.92 -11.09
N PRO A 10 -10.44 29.88 -10.04
CA PRO A 10 -9.07 30.37 -10.13
C PRO A 10 -8.35 29.62 -11.25
N ASN A 11 -7.69 30.37 -12.13
CA ASN A 11 -6.90 29.83 -13.23
C ASN A 11 -5.84 28.86 -12.67
N PRO A 12 -5.71 27.62 -13.17
CA PRO A 12 -4.73 26.68 -12.64
C PRO A 12 -3.32 27.26 -12.76
N GLN A 13 -2.72 27.55 -11.61
CA GLN A 13 -1.32 27.93 -11.51
C GLN A 13 -0.46 26.68 -11.35
N PRO A 14 0.69 26.61 -12.06
CA PRO A 14 1.60 25.47 -11.93
C PRO A 14 2.11 25.32 -10.50
N ALA A 15 2.54 24.11 -10.15
CA ALA A 15 3.13 23.82 -8.86
C ALA A 15 4.35 24.71 -8.59
N THR A 16 4.51 25.02 -7.31
CA THR A 16 5.67 25.69 -6.78
C THR A 16 6.86 24.74 -6.69
N GLU A 17 8.05 25.27 -6.93
CA GLU A 17 9.32 24.52 -6.83
C GLU A 17 9.46 23.83 -5.45
N GLY A 18 8.99 24.51 -4.39
CA GLY A 18 9.02 23.97 -3.04
C GLY A 18 8.12 22.74 -2.82
N SER A 19 7.05 22.57 -3.61
CA SER A 19 6.20 21.37 -3.54
C SER A 19 6.82 20.19 -4.28
N LEU A 20 7.44 20.45 -5.44
CA LEU A 20 8.22 19.44 -6.15
C LEU A 20 9.40 18.93 -5.31
N GLN A 21 10.11 19.82 -4.61
CA GLN A 21 11.21 19.44 -3.73
C GLN A 21 10.74 18.50 -2.59
N LYS A 22 9.54 18.74 -2.04
CA LYS A 22 8.95 17.87 -1.00
C LYS A 22 8.53 16.49 -1.53
N LEU A 23 8.31 16.36 -2.83
CA LEU A 23 7.98 15.10 -3.50
C LEU A 23 9.20 14.38 -4.09
N ALA A 24 10.41 14.90 -3.89
CA ALA A 24 11.63 14.30 -4.43
C ALA A 24 11.85 12.85 -3.97
N SER A 25 11.49 12.51 -2.73
CA SER A 25 11.57 11.14 -2.22
C SER A 25 10.60 10.19 -2.93
N VAL A 26 9.38 10.67 -3.21
CA VAL A 26 8.33 9.91 -3.92
C VAL A 26 8.78 9.65 -5.35
N ARG A 27 9.31 10.68 -6.02
CA ARG A 27 9.90 10.56 -7.36
C ARG A 27 11.03 9.52 -7.37
N GLN A 28 11.94 9.58 -6.39
CA GLN A 28 13.06 8.65 -6.31
C GLN A 28 12.58 7.19 -6.12
N GLN A 29 11.56 6.96 -5.29
CA GLN A 29 10.96 5.63 -5.14
C GLN A 29 10.36 5.12 -6.45
N ALA A 30 9.64 5.97 -7.18
CA ALA A 30 9.08 5.61 -8.48
C ALA A 30 10.17 5.30 -9.53
N ILE A 31 11.29 6.03 -9.51
CA ILE A 31 12.45 5.75 -10.38
C ILE A 31 13.07 4.40 -10.04
N MET A 32 13.27 4.09 -8.76
CA MET A 32 13.76 2.78 -8.34
C MET A 32 12.86 1.64 -8.83
N ARG A 33 11.54 1.85 -8.86
CA ARG A 33 10.59 0.90 -9.43
C ARG A 33 10.79 0.73 -10.95
N ALA A 34 11.00 1.82 -11.69
CA ALA A 34 11.33 1.74 -13.11
C ALA A 34 12.66 1.00 -13.37
N ASP A 35 13.66 1.22 -12.51
CA ASP A 35 14.94 0.48 -12.58
C ASP A 35 14.77 -1.01 -12.25
N SER A 36 13.88 -1.38 -11.33
CA SER A 36 13.56 -2.81 -11.09
C SER A 36 12.88 -3.45 -12.29
N ILE A 37 11.96 -2.74 -12.95
CA ILE A 37 11.32 -3.23 -14.19
C ILE A 37 12.37 -3.38 -15.30
N ASP A 38 13.30 -2.43 -15.41
CA ASP A 38 14.44 -2.50 -16.34
C ASP A 38 15.32 -3.73 -16.09
N ALA A 39 15.65 -4.03 -14.84
CA ALA A 39 16.43 -5.21 -14.49
C ALA A 39 15.76 -6.53 -14.90
N VAL A 40 14.42 -6.61 -14.84
CA VAL A 40 13.65 -7.81 -15.20
C VAL A 40 13.39 -7.90 -16.70
N CYS A 41 13.03 -6.77 -17.32
CA CYS A 41 12.54 -6.72 -18.70
C CYS A 41 13.59 -6.33 -19.73
N SER A 42 14.77 -5.88 -19.29
CA SER A 42 15.83 -5.29 -20.13
C SER A 42 15.25 -4.21 -21.04
N LEU A 43 14.76 -3.11 -20.45
CA LEU A 43 14.06 -2.09 -21.21
C LEU A 43 15.00 -1.41 -22.20
N SER A 44 14.45 -1.03 -23.35
CA SER A 44 15.17 -0.13 -24.25
C SER A 44 15.33 1.25 -23.60
N ALA A 45 16.33 2.02 -24.06
CA ALA A 45 16.52 3.39 -23.59
C ALA A 45 15.27 4.26 -23.80
N GLU A 46 14.53 4.04 -24.89
CA GLU A 46 13.28 4.74 -25.21
C GLU A 46 12.15 4.35 -24.23
N GLN A 47 11.99 3.05 -23.95
CA GLN A 47 11.00 2.57 -22.98
C GLN A 47 11.28 3.15 -21.59
N LYS A 48 12.54 3.10 -21.15
CA LYS A 48 12.96 3.65 -19.86
C LYS A 48 12.71 5.16 -19.77
N ALA A 49 13.10 5.92 -20.80
CA ALA A 49 12.85 7.36 -20.86
C ALA A 49 11.35 7.70 -20.80
N LYS A 50 10.52 6.93 -21.50
CA LYS A 50 9.06 7.09 -21.49
C LYS A 50 8.45 6.82 -20.11
N LEU A 51 8.93 5.80 -19.39
CA LEU A 51 8.51 5.52 -18.02
C LEU A 51 8.91 6.64 -17.05
N VAL A 52 10.14 7.15 -17.14
CA VAL A 52 10.61 8.27 -16.32
C VAL A 52 9.79 9.54 -16.57
N LEU A 53 9.47 9.84 -17.84
CA LEU A 53 8.61 10.96 -18.18
C LEU A 53 7.20 10.82 -17.58
N ALA A 54 6.64 9.61 -17.56
CA ALA A 54 5.35 9.34 -16.95
C ALA A 54 5.38 9.53 -15.42
N ILE A 55 6.48 9.13 -14.76
CA ILE A 55 6.72 9.41 -13.33
C ILE A 55 6.74 10.92 -13.10
N ASP A 56 7.50 11.67 -13.89
CA ASP A 56 7.60 13.12 -13.75
C ASP A 56 6.24 13.81 -13.92
N ALA A 57 5.42 13.32 -14.86
CA ALA A 57 4.06 13.81 -15.05
C ALA A 57 3.15 13.53 -13.85
N ASP A 58 3.22 12.34 -13.25
CA ASP A 58 2.45 12.02 -12.03
C ASP A 58 2.89 12.88 -10.83
N ILE A 59 4.19 13.09 -10.65
CA ILE A 59 4.72 13.93 -9.57
C ILE A 59 4.29 15.39 -9.75
N GLN A 60 4.33 15.90 -10.99
CA GLN A 60 3.85 17.24 -11.30
C GLN A 60 2.36 17.39 -10.99
N ARG A 61 1.53 16.44 -11.45
CA ARG A 61 0.10 16.43 -11.17
C ARG A 61 -0.18 16.43 -9.67
N LEU A 62 0.51 15.59 -8.91
CA LEU A 62 0.38 15.53 -7.45
C LEU A 62 0.79 16.85 -6.79
N ALA A 63 1.87 17.47 -7.26
CA ALA A 63 2.32 18.76 -6.75
C ALA A 63 1.27 19.86 -7.01
N ASP A 64 0.65 19.87 -8.19
CA ASP A 64 -0.41 20.80 -8.56
C ASP A 64 -1.64 20.63 -7.65
N GLU A 65 -2.05 19.39 -7.38
CA GLU A 65 -3.17 19.04 -6.49
C GLU A 65 -2.91 19.50 -5.04
N ILE A 66 -1.72 19.23 -4.51
CA ILE A 66 -1.32 19.67 -3.16
C ILE A 66 -1.26 21.19 -3.07
N ASP A 67 -0.73 21.86 -4.09
CA ASP A 67 -0.65 23.31 -4.11
C ASP A 67 -2.02 23.97 -4.23
N ALA A 68 -2.95 23.38 -4.97
CA ALA A 68 -4.34 23.82 -5.00
C ALA A 68 -4.96 23.78 -3.60
N VAL A 69 -4.78 22.69 -2.84
CA VAL A 69 -5.24 22.60 -1.45
C VAL A 69 -4.55 23.64 -0.56
N ARG A 70 -3.22 23.76 -0.65
CA ARG A 70 -2.45 24.71 0.16
C ARG A 70 -2.91 26.16 -0.04
N ARG A 71 -3.23 26.55 -1.28
CA ARG A 71 -3.71 27.90 -1.61
C ARG A 71 -4.98 28.28 -0.86
N THR A 72 -5.85 27.32 -0.53
CA THR A 72 -7.07 27.58 0.25
C THR A 72 -6.81 28.08 1.67
N TYR A 73 -5.57 27.92 2.16
CA TYR A 73 -5.17 28.28 3.53
C TYR A 73 -4.15 29.42 3.61
N VAL A 74 -3.73 29.98 2.49
CA VAL A 74 -2.77 31.09 2.48
C VAL A 74 -3.42 32.32 3.14
N GLY A 75 -2.78 32.84 4.19
CA GLY A 75 -3.28 34.00 4.94
C GLY A 75 -4.44 33.70 5.91
N VAL A 76 -4.89 32.45 6.00
CA VAL A 76 -5.93 32.03 6.93
C VAL A 76 -5.38 31.98 8.36
N ARG A 77 -6.08 32.62 9.30
CA ARG A 77 -5.85 32.48 10.75
C ARG A 77 -7.06 31.80 11.38
N VAL A 78 -6.81 30.70 12.07
CA VAL A 78 -7.84 29.91 12.74
C VAL A 78 -7.96 30.33 14.19
N ASN A 79 -9.15 30.73 14.63
CA ASN A 79 -9.44 31.01 16.04
C ASN A 79 -10.01 29.79 16.75
N MET A 80 -9.21 29.09 17.55
CA MET A 80 -9.65 27.87 18.23
C MET A 80 -10.64 28.11 19.38
N GLN A 81 -10.89 29.37 19.74
CA GLN A 81 -11.82 29.75 20.82
C GLN A 81 -13.29 29.77 20.37
N ASP A 82 -13.56 29.73 19.06
CA ASP A 82 -14.92 29.73 18.52
C ASP A 82 -15.20 28.49 17.66
N ALA A 83 -16.49 28.21 17.46
CA ALA A 83 -16.94 27.04 16.72
C ALA A 83 -16.51 27.07 15.24
N ALA A 84 -16.40 28.25 14.64
CA ALA A 84 -16.03 28.39 13.23
C ALA A 84 -14.56 28.03 13.00
N GLY A 85 -13.65 28.49 13.88
CA GLY A 85 -12.25 28.10 13.83
C GLY A 85 -12.04 26.63 14.14
N GLN A 86 -12.80 26.04 15.06
CA GLN A 86 -12.75 24.58 15.29
C GLN A 86 -13.14 23.78 14.04
N GLN A 87 -14.21 24.18 13.33
CA GLN A 87 -14.60 23.55 12.06
C GLN A 87 -13.53 23.71 10.99
N GLN A 88 -12.94 24.90 10.88
CA GLN A 88 -11.87 25.16 9.93
C GLN A 88 -10.62 24.32 10.23
N TRP A 89 -10.27 24.14 11.50
CA TRP A 89 -9.18 23.26 11.93
C TRP A 89 -9.43 21.80 11.56
N GLN A 90 -10.65 21.31 11.75
CA GLN A 90 -11.03 19.95 11.33
C GLN A 90 -10.87 19.77 9.82
N LEU A 91 -11.28 20.77 9.02
CA LEU A 91 -11.11 20.75 7.57
C LEU A 91 -9.63 20.73 7.16
N VAL A 92 -8.77 21.52 7.81
CA VAL A 92 -7.31 21.48 7.59
C VAL A 92 -6.76 20.09 7.84
N HIS A 93 -7.17 19.44 8.94
CA HIS A 93 -6.74 18.08 9.24
C HIS A 93 -7.19 17.07 8.19
N GLN A 94 -8.46 17.15 7.75
CA GLN A 94 -9.00 16.25 6.71
C GLN A 94 -8.24 16.42 5.40
N ASN A 95 -8.04 17.65 4.94
CA ASN A 95 -7.29 17.94 3.72
C ASN A 95 -5.83 17.51 3.83
N ALA A 96 -5.19 17.66 5.00
CA ALA A 96 -3.84 17.16 5.23
C ALA A 96 -3.77 15.62 5.18
N GLN A 97 -4.78 14.91 5.69
CA GLN A 97 -4.88 13.45 5.55
C GLN A 97 -5.06 13.04 4.08
N GLN A 98 -5.92 13.75 3.35
CA GLN A 98 -6.14 13.50 1.94
C GLN A 98 -4.86 13.69 1.11
N CYS A 99 -4.11 14.77 1.35
CA CYS A 99 -2.81 14.98 0.69
C CYS A 99 -1.82 13.84 0.99
N ARG A 100 -1.79 13.32 2.24
CA ARG A 100 -0.97 12.15 2.58
C ARG A 100 -1.38 10.92 1.78
N GLN A 101 -2.68 10.64 1.67
CA GLN A 101 -3.18 9.52 0.88
C GLN A 101 -2.83 9.66 -0.61
N TRP A 102 -2.86 10.88 -1.16
CA TRP A 102 -2.42 11.12 -2.54
C TRP A 102 -0.93 10.86 -2.74
N VAL A 103 -0.10 11.28 -1.78
CA VAL A 103 1.34 11.01 -1.78
C VAL A 103 1.62 9.51 -1.72
N GLU A 104 0.94 8.79 -0.82
CA GLU A 104 1.06 7.33 -0.68
C GLU A 104 0.64 6.60 -1.96
N ARG A 105 -0.33 7.14 -2.71
CA ARG A 105 -0.84 6.57 -3.96
C ARG A 105 -0.16 7.10 -5.22
N ALA A 106 0.92 7.88 -5.08
CA ALA A 106 1.63 8.43 -6.22
C ALA A 106 2.19 7.30 -7.10
N CYS A 107 2.01 7.40 -8.41
CA CYS A 107 2.45 6.38 -9.37
C CYS A 107 1.87 4.96 -9.13
N GLU A 108 0.78 4.82 -8.37
CA GLU A 108 0.08 3.55 -8.15
C GLU A 108 -0.93 3.25 -9.28
N GLU A 109 -1.92 2.39 -9.02
CA GLU A 109 -2.99 2.04 -9.95
C GLU A 109 -3.75 3.30 -10.42
N GLY A 110 -4.10 3.33 -11.71
CA GLY A 110 -4.77 4.46 -12.35
C GLY A 110 -3.87 5.66 -12.68
N SER A 111 -2.64 5.71 -12.19
CA SER A 111 -1.65 6.76 -12.49
C SER A 111 -1.19 6.77 -13.95
N ILE A 112 -0.55 7.86 -14.38
CA ILE A 112 0.00 7.99 -15.73
C ILE A 112 1.12 6.95 -15.93
N PHE A 113 1.97 6.76 -14.92
CA PHE A 113 3.02 5.76 -14.91
C PHE A 113 2.48 4.35 -15.15
N THR A 114 1.48 3.90 -14.38
CA THR A 114 0.95 2.54 -14.51
C THR A 114 0.31 2.30 -15.88
N LYS A 115 -0.43 3.28 -16.41
CA LYS A 115 -1.00 3.19 -17.76
C LYS A 115 0.09 3.17 -18.84
N THR A 116 1.11 4.00 -18.67
CA THR A 116 2.25 4.06 -19.59
C THR A 116 3.03 2.75 -19.57
N LEU A 117 3.23 2.14 -18.40
CA LEU A 117 3.89 0.85 -18.24
C LEU A 117 3.20 -0.23 -19.06
N GLN A 118 1.88 -0.37 -18.90
CA GLN A 118 1.08 -1.36 -19.64
C GLN A 118 1.17 -1.19 -21.17
N GLN A 119 1.34 0.05 -21.65
CA GLN A 119 1.46 0.36 -23.08
C GLN A 119 2.89 0.36 -23.61
N THR A 120 3.88 0.29 -22.74
CA THR A 120 5.30 0.43 -23.11
C THR A 120 6.00 -0.92 -23.15
N LEU A 121 5.61 -1.85 -22.28
CA LEU A 121 6.09 -3.21 -22.35
C LEU A 121 5.49 -3.92 -23.57
N ASP A 122 6.31 -4.64 -24.31
CA ASP A 122 5.78 -5.64 -25.24
C ASP A 122 5.20 -6.84 -24.46
N ARG A 123 4.62 -7.79 -25.20
CA ARG A 123 3.99 -8.97 -24.58
C ARG A 123 4.99 -9.81 -23.78
N GLU A 124 6.19 -10.03 -24.30
CA GLU A 124 7.20 -10.86 -23.64
C GLU A 124 7.70 -10.20 -22.35
N GLN A 125 7.95 -8.90 -22.39
CA GLN A 125 8.31 -8.10 -21.21
C GLN A 125 7.16 -8.06 -20.20
N GLY A 126 5.92 -7.91 -20.66
CA GLY A 126 4.74 -7.97 -19.81
C GLY A 126 4.60 -9.31 -19.07
N ASP A 127 4.77 -10.42 -19.78
CA ASP A 127 4.74 -11.77 -19.21
C ASP A 127 5.88 -11.99 -18.21
N LYS A 128 7.10 -11.54 -18.51
CA LYS A 128 8.26 -11.58 -17.59
C LYS A 128 7.99 -10.78 -16.31
N TRP A 129 7.47 -9.57 -16.46
CA TRP A 129 7.17 -8.71 -15.31
C TRP A 129 6.08 -9.30 -14.42
N ALA A 130 5.02 -9.87 -15.02
CA ALA A 130 3.97 -10.56 -14.26
C ALA A 130 4.51 -11.77 -13.50
N ALA A 131 5.38 -12.58 -14.14
CA ALA A 131 6.00 -13.74 -13.51
C ALA A 131 6.93 -13.35 -12.34
N ASP A 132 7.75 -12.31 -12.52
CA ASP A 132 8.63 -11.80 -11.47
C ASP A 132 7.84 -11.31 -10.25
N ARG A 133 6.75 -10.56 -10.48
CA ARG A 133 5.85 -10.12 -9.39
C ARG A 133 5.22 -11.28 -8.65
N LEU A 134 4.77 -12.32 -9.37
CA LEU A 134 4.17 -13.50 -8.77
C LEU A 134 5.20 -14.23 -7.89
N ALA A 135 6.40 -14.47 -8.42
CA ALA A 135 7.49 -15.10 -7.67
C ALA A 135 7.88 -14.27 -6.44
N GLY A 136 8.00 -12.95 -6.58
CA GLY A 136 8.28 -12.04 -5.47
C GLY A 136 7.19 -12.09 -4.39
N ARG A 137 5.91 -12.19 -4.79
CA ARG A 137 4.77 -12.34 -3.87
C ARG A 137 4.84 -13.64 -3.09
N GLU A 138 5.12 -14.73 -3.77
CA GLU A 138 5.28 -16.06 -3.15
C GLU A 138 6.45 -16.08 -2.16
N ASN A 139 7.62 -15.57 -2.56
CA ASN A 139 8.79 -15.49 -1.68
C ASN A 139 8.50 -14.62 -0.44
N ARG A 140 7.87 -13.46 -0.64
CA ARG A 140 7.49 -12.58 0.49
C ARG A 140 6.49 -13.28 1.41
N TRP A 141 5.54 -14.03 0.87
CA TRP A 141 4.59 -14.79 1.69
C TRP A 141 5.30 -15.88 2.48
N GLN A 142 6.24 -16.61 1.88
CA GLN A 142 7.06 -17.61 2.57
C GLN A 142 7.84 -16.99 3.73
N ASP A 143 8.52 -15.87 3.50
CA ASP A 143 9.25 -15.14 4.55
C ASP A 143 8.32 -14.69 5.69
N MET A 144 7.13 -14.18 5.35
CA MET A 144 6.13 -13.78 6.33
C MET A 144 5.62 -14.98 7.15
N VAL A 145 5.35 -16.12 6.51
CA VAL A 145 4.92 -17.34 7.19
C VAL A 145 6.01 -17.84 8.12
N ALA A 146 7.25 -17.95 7.64
CA ALA A 146 8.39 -18.39 8.45
C ALA A 146 8.59 -17.50 9.69
N SER A 147 8.62 -16.17 9.51
CA SER A 147 8.75 -15.24 10.64
C SER A 147 7.55 -15.29 11.59
N SER A 148 6.34 -15.51 11.08
CA SER A 148 5.13 -15.61 11.89
C SER A 148 5.08 -16.90 12.71
N LEU A 149 5.56 -18.00 12.12
CA LEU A 149 5.60 -19.29 12.80
C LEU A 149 6.61 -19.31 13.94
N LEU A 150 7.74 -18.61 13.82
CA LEU A 150 8.66 -18.40 14.95
C LEU A 150 7.93 -17.74 16.13
N HIS A 151 7.12 -16.72 15.86
CA HIS A 151 6.34 -16.06 16.91
C HIS A 151 5.24 -16.95 17.49
N LEU A 152 4.58 -17.76 16.65
CA LEU A 152 3.59 -18.73 17.11
C LEU A 152 4.23 -19.86 17.92
N ASP A 153 5.43 -20.28 17.55
CA ASP A 153 6.20 -21.29 18.29
C ASP A 153 6.56 -20.77 19.69
N ASP A 154 7.07 -19.55 19.81
CA ASP A 154 7.34 -18.91 21.11
C ASP A 154 6.08 -18.84 21.99
N MET A 155 4.90 -18.62 21.38
CA MET A 155 3.63 -18.47 22.09
C MET A 155 2.99 -19.81 22.48
N LEU A 156 3.10 -20.82 21.62
CA LEU A 156 2.36 -22.09 21.71
C LEU A 156 3.22 -23.29 22.10
N GLY A 157 4.54 -23.17 22.01
CA GLY A 157 5.50 -24.27 22.12
C GLY A 157 5.16 -25.36 21.10
N LEU A 158 5.27 -25.04 19.81
CA LEU A 158 4.94 -25.98 18.74
C LEU A 158 6.02 -27.06 18.65
N LEU A 159 5.59 -28.30 18.43
CA LEU A 159 6.51 -29.35 18.02
C LEU A 159 6.83 -29.18 16.53
N GLN A 160 7.99 -29.66 16.09
CA GLN A 160 8.43 -29.59 14.69
C GLN A 160 7.35 -30.04 13.68
N GLY A 161 6.70 -31.18 13.93
CA GLY A 161 5.64 -31.67 13.04
C GLY A 161 4.37 -30.80 13.05
N GLN A 162 4.09 -30.07 14.13
CA GLN A 162 2.98 -29.11 14.19
C GLN A 162 3.34 -27.83 13.43
N HIS A 163 4.57 -27.34 13.60
CA HIS A 163 5.11 -26.20 12.86
C HIS A 163 5.00 -26.46 11.35
N GLU A 164 5.57 -27.57 10.86
CA GLU A 164 5.54 -27.96 9.45
C GLU A 164 4.10 -28.13 8.91
N ALA A 165 3.19 -28.67 9.73
CA ALA A 165 1.79 -28.82 9.34
C ALA A 165 1.09 -27.47 9.16
N ILE A 166 1.29 -26.51 10.07
CA ILE A 166 0.71 -25.16 9.95
C ILE A 166 1.35 -24.39 8.79
N GLU A 167 2.66 -24.48 8.63
CA GLU A 167 3.40 -23.87 7.51
C GLU A 167 2.82 -24.31 6.18
N LYS A 168 2.70 -25.63 5.97
CA LYS A 168 2.13 -26.20 4.75
C LYS A 168 0.72 -25.67 4.50
N LEU A 169 -0.12 -25.59 5.54
CA LEU A 169 -1.49 -25.08 5.42
C LEU A 169 -1.52 -23.60 5.00
N LEU A 170 -0.64 -22.76 5.56
CA LEU A 170 -0.56 -21.34 5.22
C LEU A 170 -0.02 -21.11 3.80
N LEU A 171 0.91 -21.95 3.34
CA LEU A 171 1.51 -21.84 2.01
C LEU A 171 0.63 -22.40 0.87
N GLU A 172 -0.48 -23.08 1.16
CA GLU A 172 -1.42 -23.55 0.13
C GLU A 172 -2.09 -22.41 -0.64
N LYS A 173 -2.18 -21.21 -0.05
CA LYS A 173 -2.79 -20.03 -0.68
C LYS A 173 -1.92 -18.81 -0.43
N THR A 174 -1.38 -18.25 -1.49
CA THR A 174 -0.67 -16.97 -1.44
C THR A 174 -1.69 -15.82 -1.46
N PRO A 175 -1.76 -14.97 -0.42
CA PRO A 175 -2.63 -13.80 -0.45
C PRO A 175 -2.19 -12.82 -1.55
N PRO A 176 -3.08 -11.97 -2.09
CA PRO A 176 -2.74 -10.99 -3.12
C PRO A 176 -1.94 -9.82 -2.52
N LEU A 177 -0.72 -10.08 -2.06
CA LEU A 177 0.14 -9.07 -1.45
C LEU A 177 0.58 -8.05 -2.50
N ARG A 178 0.54 -6.76 -2.11
CA ARG A 178 1.05 -5.68 -2.96
C ARG A 178 2.59 -5.70 -2.94
N MET A 179 3.21 -5.86 -4.10
CA MET A 179 4.67 -5.95 -4.24
C MET A 179 5.36 -4.59 -4.45
N ASP A 180 4.65 -3.61 -5.01
CA ASP A 180 5.22 -2.34 -5.48
C ASP A 180 5.56 -1.31 -4.40
N SER A 181 5.15 -1.53 -3.16
CA SER A 181 5.42 -0.57 -2.10
C SER A 181 6.86 -0.72 -1.61
N VAL A 182 7.75 0.10 -2.18
CA VAL A 182 9.14 0.32 -1.74
C VAL A 182 9.18 0.72 -0.25
N ASP A 183 8.08 1.23 0.30
CA ASP A 183 7.94 1.63 1.70
C ASP A 183 7.54 0.51 2.69
N MET A 184 7.28 -0.72 2.22
CA MET A 184 7.06 -1.85 3.14
C MET A 184 8.29 -2.16 4.00
N ALA A 185 9.50 -1.80 3.58
CA ALA A 185 10.70 -1.95 4.43
C ALA A 185 10.85 -0.81 5.46
N ARG A 186 10.17 0.33 5.29
CA ARG A 186 10.32 1.55 6.12
C ARG A 186 9.15 1.81 7.06
N GLN A 187 8.01 1.16 6.86
CA GLN A 187 6.86 1.34 7.73
C GLN A 187 7.10 0.67 9.10
N ARG A 188 7.21 1.49 10.15
CA ARG A 188 7.17 1.05 11.57
C ARG A 188 5.89 0.30 11.97
N GLY A 189 4.93 0.13 11.05
CA GLY A 189 3.69 -0.65 11.21
C GLY A 189 3.69 -2.01 10.50
N VAL A 190 4.80 -2.43 9.88
CA VAL A 190 4.90 -3.68 9.10
C VAL A 190 4.60 -4.90 9.96
N MET A 191 5.08 -4.92 11.21
CA MET A 191 4.77 -5.99 12.17
C MET A 191 3.26 -6.09 12.47
N ASN A 192 2.59 -4.94 12.62
CA ASN A 192 1.14 -4.93 12.86
C ASN A 192 0.37 -5.42 11.64
N ASN A 193 0.75 -4.99 10.44
CA ASN A 193 0.13 -5.45 9.19
C ASN A 193 0.41 -6.95 8.95
N TRP A 194 1.61 -7.44 9.25
CA TRP A 194 1.96 -8.86 9.14
C TRP A 194 1.12 -9.73 10.07
N HIS A 195 0.99 -9.33 11.33
CA HIS A 195 0.12 -10.03 12.27
C HIS A 195 -1.33 -10.06 11.78
N MET A 196 -1.84 -8.94 11.25
CA MET A 196 -3.19 -8.90 10.68
C MET A 196 -3.35 -9.86 9.48
N VAL A 197 -2.39 -9.88 8.56
CA VAL A 197 -2.40 -10.79 7.41
C VAL A 197 -2.35 -12.24 7.86
N LEU A 198 -1.48 -12.59 8.82
CA LEU A 198 -1.41 -13.93 9.38
C LEU A 198 -2.75 -14.36 10.00
N CYS A 199 -3.34 -13.53 10.86
CA CYS A 199 -4.62 -13.84 11.50
C CYS A 199 -5.73 -14.03 10.47
N TRP A 200 -5.79 -13.19 9.43
CA TRP A 200 -6.73 -13.38 8.33
C TRP A 200 -6.46 -14.67 7.54
N MET A 201 -5.20 -14.98 7.22
CA MET A 201 -4.86 -16.22 6.51
C MET A 201 -5.17 -17.47 7.34
N LEU A 202 -4.93 -17.44 8.65
CA LEU A 202 -5.36 -18.50 9.57
C LEU A 202 -6.88 -18.70 9.56
N PHE A 203 -7.66 -17.63 9.36
CA PHE A 203 -9.11 -17.72 9.21
C PHE A 203 -9.54 -18.29 7.85
N GLU A 204 -8.81 -18.00 6.78
CA GLU A 204 -9.08 -18.52 5.43
C GLU A 204 -8.74 -20.01 5.29
N VAL A 205 -7.79 -20.51 6.08
CA VAL A 205 -7.45 -21.94 6.13
C VAL A 205 -8.59 -22.73 6.81
N ASP A 206 -8.84 -23.95 6.35
CA ASP A 206 -9.81 -24.86 6.95
C ASP A 206 -9.52 -25.07 8.46
N SER A 207 -10.48 -24.66 9.29
CA SER A 207 -10.34 -24.68 10.75
C SER A 207 -10.23 -26.09 11.33
N ASN A 208 -10.81 -27.11 10.68
CA ASN A 208 -10.67 -28.49 11.12
C ASN A 208 -9.25 -29.00 10.87
N ARG A 209 -8.65 -28.64 9.73
CA ARG A 209 -7.25 -28.97 9.39
C ARG A 209 -6.27 -28.30 10.34
N LEU A 210 -6.48 -27.02 10.66
CA LEU A 210 -5.68 -26.31 11.67
C LEU A 210 -5.83 -26.95 13.05
N LYS A 211 -7.06 -27.27 13.47
CA LYS A 211 -7.31 -27.95 14.76
C LYS A 211 -6.61 -29.30 14.83
N ALA A 212 -6.61 -30.07 13.76
CA ALA A 212 -5.95 -31.37 13.71
C ALA A 212 -4.41 -31.27 13.78
N ALA A 213 -3.83 -30.13 13.40
CA ALA A 213 -2.38 -29.90 13.43
C ALA A 213 -1.84 -29.57 14.84
N VAL A 214 -2.70 -29.27 15.81
CA VAL A 214 -2.31 -28.82 17.16
C VAL A 214 -3.04 -29.59 18.25
N ASN A 215 -2.56 -29.51 19.50
CA ASN A 215 -3.30 -30.06 20.63
C ASN A 215 -4.39 -29.08 21.12
N GLU A 216 -5.32 -29.54 21.97
CA GLU A 216 -6.48 -28.74 22.40
C GLU A 216 -6.08 -27.45 23.14
N ARG A 217 -4.97 -27.47 23.90
CA ARG A 217 -4.46 -26.26 24.60
C ARG A 217 -3.99 -25.21 23.59
N GLN A 218 -3.20 -25.62 22.60
CA GLN A 218 -2.72 -24.75 21.53
C GLN A 218 -3.89 -24.25 20.67
N TRP A 219 -4.85 -25.12 20.36
CA TRP A 219 -6.06 -24.76 19.62
C TRP A 219 -6.87 -23.65 20.29
N LYS A 220 -6.97 -23.66 21.63
CA LYS A 220 -7.67 -22.60 22.36
C LYS A 220 -7.07 -21.21 22.13
N VAL A 221 -5.75 -21.11 21.97
CA VAL A 221 -5.05 -19.84 21.67
C VAL A 221 -5.15 -19.54 20.17
N LEU A 222 -4.87 -20.52 19.32
CA LEU A 222 -4.90 -20.35 17.86
C LEU A 222 -6.29 -19.94 17.35
N SER A 223 -7.35 -20.52 17.91
CA SER A 223 -8.74 -20.18 17.57
C SER A 223 -9.10 -18.72 17.92
N GLN A 224 -8.44 -18.10 18.90
CA GLN A 224 -8.62 -16.67 19.16
C GLN A 224 -8.00 -15.81 18.04
N LEU A 225 -6.83 -16.21 17.53
CA LEU A 225 -6.19 -15.53 16.40
C LEU A 225 -7.04 -15.68 15.11
N VAL A 226 -7.56 -16.87 14.87
CA VAL A 226 -8.51 -17.16 13.78
C VAL A 226 -9.74 -16.26 13.88
N GLN A 227 -10.33 -16.13 15.08
CA GLN A 227 -11.50 -15.27 15.28
C GLN A 227 -11.19 -13.78 15.04
N GLN A 228 -10.00 -13.32 15.41
CA GLN A 228 -9.56 -11.95 15.13
C GLN A 228 -9.45 -11.68 13.62
N GLY A 229 -8.94 -12.65 12.86
CA GLY A 229 -8.75 -12.54 11.41
C GLY A 229 -10.01 -12.25 10.60
N LYS A 230 -11.17 -12.70 11.07
CA LYS A 230 -12.47 -12.59 10.37
C LYS A 230 -12.81 -11.17 9.91
N HIS A 231 -12.40 -10.15 10.66
CA HIS A 231 -12.74 -8.75 10.39
C HIS A 231 -11.56 -7.92 9.88
N MET A 232 -10.39 -8.54 9.68
CA MET A 232 -9.17 -7.80 9.37
C MET A 232 -9.00 -7.49 7.88
N ARG A 233 -9.57 -8.29 6.95
CA ARG A 233 -9.36 -8.11 5.50
C ARG A 233 -9.61 -6.68 5.03
N ALA A 234 -10.72 -6.07 5.43
CA ALA A 234 -11.05 -4.71 5.04
C ALA A 234 -9.99 -3.69 5.50
N GLY A 235 -9.49 -3.83 6.74
CA GLY A 235 -8.43 -2.99 7.28
C GLY A 235 -7.08 -3.18 6.57
N ILE A 236 -6.75 -4.42 6.19
CA ILE A 236 -5.52 -4.76 5.46
C ILE A 236 -5.55 -4.20 4.02
N VAL A 237 -6.71 -4.28 3.35
CA VAL A 237 -6.90 -3.64 2.04
C VAL A 237 -6.79 -2.13 2.18
N GLN A 238 -7.43 -1.54 3.20
CA GLN A 238 -7.37 -0.10 3.45
C GLN A 238 -5.94 0.39 3.76
N SER A 239 -5.12 -0.43 4.42
CA SER A 239 -3.71 -0.11 4.67
C SER A 239 -2.80 -0.28 3.45
N GLY A 240 -3.34 -0.78 2.32
CA GLY A 240 -2.62 -0.94 1.06
C GLY A 240 -1.69 -2.17 1.04
N PHE A 241 -1.86 -3.11 1.97
CA PHE A 241 -1.00 -4.30 2.04
C PHE A 241 -1.45 -5.41 1.07
N LEU A 242 -2.74 -5.46 0.79
CA LEU A 242 -3.32 -6.32 -0.25
C LEU A 242 -3.65 -5.50 -1.49
N GLU A 243 -3.55 -6.14 -2.66
CA GLU A 243 -4.16 -5.64 -3.88
C GLU A 243 -5.68 -5.64 -3.68
N SER A 244 -6.33 -4.55 -4.11
CA SER A 244 -7.79 -4.52 -4.19
C SER A 244 -8.16 -5.50 -5.29
N GLU A 245 -8.72 -6.65 -4.93
CA GLU A 245 -9.39 -7.51 -5.92
C GLU A 245 -10.57 -6.71 -6.46
N GLU A 246 -10.41 -6.05 -7.61
CA GLU A 246 -11.55 -5.60 -8.41
C GLU A 246 -12.35 -6.85 -8.76
N GLN A 247 -13.57 -6.93 -8.23
CA GLN A 247 -14.57 -7.93 -8.59
C GLN A 247 -15.15 -7.63 -9.97
#